data_AF-F1L9Y2-F1
#
_entry.id   AF-F1L9Y2-F1
#
_cell.length_a   1.000
_cell.length_b   1.000
_cell.length_c   1.000
_cell.angle_alpha   90.00
_cell.angle_beta   90.00
_cell.angle_gamma   90.00
#
_symmetry.space_group_name_H-M   'P 1'
#
loop_
_entity.id
_entity.type
_entity.pdbx_description
1 polymer ?
#
loop_
_entity_poly.entity_id
_entity_poly.type
_entity_poly.pdbx_seq_one_letter_code
_entity_poly.pdbx_strand_id
1 'polypeptide(L)'
;MNAKLHYNPFFLCCVALSVFMKQASAAQCTADDFIYEYTTCDERGERWRVAVPKHEDLRCDGGSPLPTRGTNCSFSCQSGMFLDIDTQQCVHCAKGSYSLGGGTRFDEFTQLPTGFVVENIDVSVDRMLTNQKATECPAETGWIVKNSELMYVPTPCLSKLTYSATLVRPGYVEYTYRMPRNSRGLVFNVVVKNEQCQSYRDQLKQLMSGTTKERPSHRSEEDGEWQRRRIELRTGPNVITWSVANNRDAISTADVITLSKIDIVGIPFARQCTLCPAGTYSGKGAKECAPCPAGYFSTKGSSQCGKCPLSQFSGPRAARCIDRPKCTENDYYPTIEPCIDGKTRTVYKKVQPNICRDDIPGSVKMPKPEAERSCPKC
;
A
#
# COMPACT_ATOMS: atom_id res chain seq x y z
N MET A 1 75.02 -63.09 35.94
CA MET A 1 73.56 -63.27 36.13
C MET A 1 73.00 -61.93 36.56
N ASN A 2 72.13 -61.37 35.72
CA ASN A 2 71.91 -59.93 35.56
C ASN A 2 71.07 -59.31 36.68
N ALA A 3 71.67 -58.32 37.35
CA ALA A 3 70.96 -57.28 38.08
C ALA A 3 70.37 -56.27 37.08
N LYS A 4 69.08 -55.94 37.20
CA LYS A 4 68.47 -54.74 36.60
C LYS A 4 67.80 -53.94 37.70
N LEU A 5 68.53 -52.93 38.17
CA LEU A 5 68.01 -51.76 38.86
C LEU A 5 68.32 -50.58 37.93
N HIS A 6 67.28 -50.03 37.30
CA HIS A 6 67.39 -48.74 36.61
C HIS A 6 66.65 -47.71 37.44
N TYR A 7 67.43 -46.81 38.03
CA TYR A 7 66.99 -45.52 38.57
C TYR A 7 67.61 -44.47 37.65
N ASN A 8 66.83 -43.53 37.11
CA ASN A 8 67.32 -42.17 36.91
C ASN A 8 66.15 -41.16 36.92
N PRO A 9 66.28 -40.03 37.65
CA PRO A 9 65.25 -39.01 37.84
C PRO A 9 65.46 -37.80 36.91
N PHE A 10 64.43 -37.04 36.56
CA PHE A 10 64.47 -35.60 36.19
C PHE A 10 63.01 -35.15 35.96
N PHE A 11 62.37 -34.50 36.95
CA PHE A 11 62.13 -33.04 36.97
C PHE A 11 61.31 -32.53 35.76
N LEU A 12 60.01 -32.22 35.97
CA LEU A 12 59.41 -30.89 35.79
C LEU A 12 57.86 -30.94 35.73
N CYS A 13 57.24 -30.23 36.67
CA CYS A 13 56.10 -29.33 36.48
C CYS A 13 54.81 -29.88 35.80
N CYS A 14 53.96 -30.57 36.57
CA CYS A 14 52.54 -30.66 36.23
C CYS A 14 51.81 -29.41 36.74
N VAL A 15 51.71 -28.40 35.88
CA VAL A 15 50.73 -27.31 35.99
C VAL A 15 49.35 -27.94 36.00
N ALA A 16 48.58 -27.68 37.05
CA ALA A 16 47.18 -28.06 37.14
C ALA A 16 46.39 -27.35 36.03
N LEU A 17 46.20 -28.04 34.91
CA LEU A 17 45.21 -27.70 33.89
C LEU A 17 43.83 -27.95 34.50
N SER A 18 43.35 -26.94 35.23
CA SER A 18 41.92 -26.75 35.48
C SER A 18 41.27 -26.50 34.12
N VAL A 19 40.85 -27.58 33.48
CA VAL A 19 39.88 -27.53 32.39
C VAL A 19 38.60 -26.99 33.00
N PHE A 20 38.43 -25.67 32.97
CA PHE A 20 37.13 -25.05 33.07
C PHE A 20 36.33 -25.55 31.86
N MET A 21 35.64 -26.68 32.03
CA MET A 21 34.49 -26.96 31.19
C MET A 21 33.57 -25.75 31.36
N LYS A 22 33.51 -24.88 30.35
CA LYS A 22 32.36 -24.01 30.18
C LYS A 22 31.18 -24.97 30.01
N GLN A 23 30.48 -25.28 31.09
CA GLN A 23 29.13 -25.78 31.01
C GLN A 23 28.38 -24.73 30.19
N ALA A 24 28.11 -25.07 28.93
CA ALA A 24 27.10 -24.37 28.16
C ALA A 24 25.80 -24.64 28.90
N SER A 25 25.45 -23.73 29.82
CA SER A 25 24.14 -23.69 30.44
C SER A 25 23.14 -23.57 29.30
N ALA A 26 22.44 -24.65 28.98
CA ALA A 26 21.27 -24.57 28.12
C ALA A 26 20.31 -23.58 28.79
N ALA A 27 19.82 -22.61 28.03
CA ALA A 27 18.95 -21.58 28.59
C ALA A 27 17.60 -22.21 28.94
N GLN A 28 17.03 -21.85 30.10
CA GLN A 28 15.64 -22.15 30.39
C GLN A 28 14.76 -21.24 29.54
N CYS A 29 14.32 -21.75 28.40
CA CYS A 29 13.47 -20.99 27.50
C CYS A 29 12.02 -20.96 27.99
N THR A 30 11.38 -19.83 27.74
CA THR A 30 9.98 -19.54 28.01
C THR A 30 9.22 -19.42 26.69
N ALA A 31 7.89 -19.31 26.75
CA ALA A 31 7.07 -19.12 25.55
C ALA A 31 7.45 -17.86 24.76
N ASP A 32 8.01 -16.85 25.43
CA ASP A 32 8.43 -15.59 24.83
C ASP A 32 9.72 -15.72 24.00
N ASP A 33 10.45 -16.82 24.09
CA ASP A 33 11.67 -17.03 23.30
C ASP A 33 11.38 -17.58 21.88
N PHE A 34 10.10 -17.87 21.60
CA PHE A 34 9.64 -18.44 20.34
C PHE A 34 8.66 -17.50 19.61
N ILE A 35 8.64 -17.61 18.28
CA ILE A 35 7.60 -17.08 17.40
C ILE A 35 6.86 -18.28 16.83
N TYR A 36 5.54 -18.22 16.80
CA TYR A 36 4.75 -19.29 16.22
C TYR A 36 4.47 -19.04 14.74
N GLU A 37 4.56 -20.10 13.94
CA GLU A 37 4.25 -20.08 12.52
C GLU A 37 3.43 -21.30 12.13
N TYR A 38 2.70 -21.18 11.01
CA TYR A 38 2.03 -22.34 10.43
C TYR A 38 2.91 -22.98 9.36
N THR A 39 2.94 -24.30 9.36
CA THR A 39 3.53 -25.07 8.26
C THR A 39 2.72 -24.88 6.97
N THR A 40 3.29 -25.35 5.86
CA THR A 40 2.53 -25.58 4.64
C THR A 40 1.39 -26.57 4.89
N CYS A 41 0.37 -26.47 4.05
CA CYS A 41 -0.80 -27.33 4.08
C CYS A 41 -0.49 -28.69 3.47
N ASP A 42 -1.01 -29.75 4.08
CA ASP A 42 -1.07 -31.06 3.46
C ASP A 42 -2.22 -31.17 2.45
N GLU A 43 -2.31 -32.33 1.77
CA GLU A 43 -3.35 -32.61 0.77
C GLU A 43 -4.78 -32.59 1.35
N ARG A 44 -4.93 -32.75 2.68
CA ARG A 44 -6.22 -32.72 3.39
C ARG A 44 -6.57 -31.32 3.89
N GLY A 45 -5.70 -30.33 3.65
CA GLY A 45 -5.87 -28.96 4.12
C GLY A 45 -5.59 -28.80 5.63
N GLU A 46 -4.88 -29.75 6.23
CA GLU A 46 -4.38 -29.66 7.60
C GLU A 46 -2.97 -29.04 7.61
N ARG A 47 -2.65 -28.37 8.72
CA ARG A 47 -1.34 -27.76 8.95
C ARG A 47 -1.04 -27.71 10.44
N TRP A 48 0.22 -27.50 10.78
CA TRP A 48 0.70 -27.46 12.15
C TRP A 48 1.12 -26.06 12.54
N ARG A 49 0.83 -25.67 13.78
CA ARG A 49 1.40 -24.50 14.45
C ARG A 49 2.69 -24.94 15.15
N VAL A 50 3.82 -24.41 14.71
CA VAL A 50 5.16 -24.76 15.19
C VAL A 50 5.81 -23.56 15.89
N ALA A 51 6.61 -23.83 16.91
CA ALA A 51 7.42 -22.84 17.60
C ALA A 51 8.79 -22.69 16.91
N VAL A 52 9.07 -21.48 16.42
CA VAL A 52 10.33 -21.10 15.77
C VAL A 52 11.14 -20.25 16.75
N PRO A 53 12.38 -20.62 17.09
CA PRO A 53 13.24 -19.80 17.95
C PRO A 53 13.43 -18.38 17.39
N LYS A 54 13.33 -17.35 18.25
CA LYS A 54 13.56 -15.95 17.83
C LYS A 54 14.99 -15.67 17.38
N HIS A 55 15.94 -16.44 17.91
CA HIS A 55 17.36 -16.34 17.61
C HIS A 55 17.91 -17.70 17.19
N GLU A 56 18.73 -17.74 16.15
CA GLU A 56 19.31 -18.99 15.63
C GLU A 56 20.21 -19.68 16.67
N ASP A 57 20.86 -18.91 17.55
CA ASP A 57 21.74 -19.44 18.61
C ASP A 57 21.00 -19.88 19.87
N LEU A 58 19.67 -19.70 19.93
CA LEU A 58 18.89 -20.06 21.10
C LEU A 58 18.83 -21.58 21.25
N ARG A 59 19.50 -22.10 22.28
CA ARG A 59 19.47 -23.51 22.66
C ARG A 59 18.76 -23.68 24.00
N CYS A 60 17.56 -24.23 23.93
CA CYS A 60 16.68 -24.42 25.07
C CYS A 60 16.88 -25.79 25.71
N ASP A 61 17.04 -25.81 27.03
CA ASP A 61 17.01 -27.06 27.79
C ASP A 61 15.56 -27.61 27.78
N GLY A 62 15.35 -28.77 27.16
CA GLY A 62 14.00 -29.31 26.89
C GLY A 62 13.42 -29.02 25.49
N GLY A 63 14.13 -28.26 24.65
CA GLY A 63 13.77 -28.02 23.25
C GLY A 63 12.61 -27.04 23.05
N SER A 64 12.14 -26.92 21.80
CA SER A 64 11.02 -26.05 21.43
C SER A 64 9.67 -26.67 21.86
N PRO A 65 8.64 -25.83 22.16
CA PRO A 65 7.28 -26.30 22.38
C PRO A 65 6.79 -27.23 21.26
N LEU A 66 6.06 -28.29 21.65
CA LEU A 66 5.55 -29.28 20.70
C LEU A 66 4.59 -28.65 19.68
N PRO A 67 4.64 -29.09 18.40
CA PRO A 67 3.69 -28.64 17.39
C PRO A 67 2.25 -28.95 17.79
N THR A 68 1.36 -27.99 17.55
CA THR A 68 -0.08 -28.15 17.79
C THR A 68 -0.82 -28.11 16.46
N ARG A 69 -2.00 -28.74 16.39
CA ARG A 69 -2.83 -28.70 15.19
C ARG A 69 -3.24 -27.25 14.91
N GLY A 70 -3.02 -26.81 13.68
CA GLY A 70 -3.35 -25.48 13.21
C GLY A 70 -4.78 -25.35 12.69
N THR A 71 -5.22 -24.12 12.45
CA THR A 71 -6.49 -23.89 11.73
C THR A 71 -6.42 -24.47 10.32
N ASN A 72 -7.55 -24.89 9.76
CA ASN A 72 -7.63 -25.41 8.39
C ASN A 72 -7.10 -24.40 7.36
N CYS A 73 -6.55 -24.86 6.26
CA CYS A 73 -5.96 -24.00 5.22
C CYS A 73 -6.94 -23.10 4.49
N SER A 74 -8.21 -23.50 4.38
CA SER A 74 -9.28 -22.66 3.82
C SER A 74 -9.83 -21.64 4.83
N PHE A 75 -9.33 -21.66 6.07
CA PHE A 75 -9.74 -20.73 7.11
C PHE A 75 -9.32 -19.31 6.78
N SER A 76 -10.21 -18.36 7.09
CA SER A 76 -9.92 -16.95 6.94
C SER A 76 -10.72 -16.10 7.92
N CYS A 77 -10.08 -15.10 8.50
CA CYS A 77 -10.75 -14.16 9.40
C CYS A 77 -11.66 -13.21 8.62
N GLN A 78 -12.70 -12.74 9.32
CA GLN A 78 -13.58 -11.70 8.83
C GLN A 78 -12.85 -10.35 8.76
N SER A 79 -13.35 -9.45 7.92
CA SER A 79 -12.84 -8.08 7.87
C SER A 79 -12.98 -7.38 9.23
N GLY A 80 -11.97 -6.62 9.63
CA GLY A 80 -11.89 -6.01 10.95
C GLY A 80 -11.32 -6.93 12.03
N MET A 81 -10.88 -8.14 11.66
CA MET A 81 -10.19 -9.07 12.54
C MET A 81 -8.84 -9.49 11.96
N PHE A 82 -7.96 -10.01 12.82
CA PHE A 82 -6.72 -10.68 12.45
C PHE A 82 -6.64 -12.02 13.18
N LEU A 83 -5.82 -12.95 12.70
CA LEU A 83 -5.60 -14.22 13.39
C LEU A 83 -4.52 -14.01 14.45
N ASP A 84 -4.91 -14.11 15.72
CA ASP A 84 -3.95 -14.30 16.80
C ASP A 84 -3.45 -15.74 16.73
N ILE A 85 -2.16 -15.89 16.43
CA ILE A 85 -1.55 -17.20 16.22
C ILE A 85 -1.41 -17.99 17.52
N ASP A 86 -1.38 -17.33 18.67
CA ASP A 86 -1.20 -17.99 19.96
C ASP A 86 -2.49 -18.63 20.45
N THR A 87 -3.59 -17.88 20.36
CA THR A 87 -4.92 -18.40 20.68
C THR A 87 -5.55 -19.17 19.52
N GLN A 88 -5.01 -19.05 18.30
CA GLN A 88 -5.58 -19.56 17.05
C GLN A 88 -7.02 -19.04 16.79
N GLN A 89 -7.35 -17.85 17.29
CA GLN A 89 -8.67 -17.23 17.16
C GLN A 89 -8.60 -15.90 16.40
N CYS A 90 -9.70 -15.55 15.71
CA CYS A 90 -9.80 -14.23 15.10
C CYS A 90 -10.12 -13.18 16.16
N VAL A 91 -9.24 -12.20 16.31
CA VAL A 91 -9.37 -11.10 17.26
C VAL A 91 -9.70 -9.82 16.51
N HIS A 92 -10.61 -9.01 17.04
CA HIS A 92 -10.94 -7.70 16.47
C HIS A 92 -9.76 -6.73 16.56
N CYS A 93 -9.58 -5.96 15.49
CA CYS A 93 -8.66 -4.83 15.49
C CYS A 93 -8.99 -3.82 16.59
N ALA A 94 -7.96 -3.32 17.26
CA ALA A 94 -8.10 -2.20 18.19
C ALA A 94 -8.50 -0.92 17.44
N LYS A 95 -9.04 0.06 18.18
CA LYS A 95 -9.35 1.38 17.59
C LYS A 95 -8.08 2.00 17.01
N GLY A 96 -8.20 2.68 15.87
CA GLY A 96 -7.06 3.23 15.14
C GLY A 96 -6.28 2.22 14.31
N SER A 97 -6.78 1.00 14.20
CA SER A 97 -6.25 -0.02 13.29
C SER A 97 -7.36 -0.66 12.45
N TYR A 98 -7.00 -1.31 11.37
CA TYR A 98 -7.92 -1.98 10.46
C TYR A 98 -7.32 -3.28 9.92
N SER A 99 -8.16 -4.14 9.37
CA SER A 99 -7.73 -5.37 8.69
C SER A 99 -8.76 -5.80 7.67
N LEU A 100 -8.33 -6.35 6.54
CA LEU A 100 -9.23 -7.01 5.59
C LEU A 100 -9.58 -8.45 6.03
N GLY A 101 -9.00 -8.94 7.12
CA GLY A 101 -9.14 -10.33 7.56
C GLY A 101 -8.30 -11.23 6.67
N GLY A 102 -8.93 -11.88 5.70
CA GLY A 102 -8.26 -12.62 4.63
C GLY A 102 -7.81 -11.76 3.45
N GLY A 103 -7.18 -10.62 3.72
CA GLY A 103 -6.78 -9.67 2.69
C GLY A 103 -5.61 -8.81 3.12
N THR A 104 -4.89 -8.26 2.15
CA THR A 104 -3.87 -7.24 2.35
C THR A 104 -4.26 -5.97 1.60
N ARG A 105 -3.93 -4.81 2.19
CA ARG A 105 -4.17 -3.49 1.61
C ARG A 105 -2.85 -2.73 1.52
N PHE A 106 -2.63 -2.09 0.38
CA PHE A 106 -1.53 -1.18 0.13
C PHE A 106 -2.11 0.19 -0.20
N ASP A 107 -2.09 1.11 0.77
CA ASP A 107 -2.59 2.48 0.66
C ASP A 107 -1.63 3.54 1.26
N GLU A 108 -0.42 3.11 1.60
CA GLU A 108 0.73 3.95 1.95
C GLU A 108 1.94 3.46 1.15
N PHE A 109 2.45 4.27 0.22
CA PHE A 109 3.60 3.92 -0.61
C PHE A 109 4.79 4.81 -0.23
N THR A 110 5.49 4.52 0.85
CA THR A 110 6.77 5.20 1.18
C THR A 110 7.93 4.60 0.40
N GLN A 111 7.88 3.30 0.19
CA GLN A 111 8.75 2.49 -0.65
C GLN A 111 7.89 1.44 -1.36
N LEU A 112 8.46 0.73 -2.34
CA LEU A 112 7.76 -0.37 -2.99
C LEU A 112 7.43 -1.45 -1.94
N PRO A 113 6.16 -1.80 -1.71
CA PRO A 113 5.80 -2.77 -0.68
C PRO A 113 6.38 -4.15 -0.99
N THR A 114 6.70 -4.91 0.06
CA THR A 114 7.24 -6.27 -0.09
C THR A 114 6.30 -7.16 -0.91
N GLY A 115 6.88 -7.91 -1.85
CA GLY A 115 6.14 -8.80 -2.77
C GLY A 115 5.80 -8.16 -4.12
N PHE A 116 5.94 -6.83 -4.26
CA PHE A 116 5.89 -6.20 -5.57
C PHE A 116 7.26 -6.24 -6.25
N VAL A 117 7.25 -6.46 -7.57
CA VAL A 117 8.43 -6.44 -8.43
C VAL A 117 8.15 -5.52 -9.61
N VAL A 118 9.11 -4.65 -9.94
CA VAL A 118 9.05 -3.77 -11.12
C VAL A 118 10.03 -4.27 -12.16
N GLU A 119 9.57 -4.42 -13.40
CA GLU A 119 10.37 -4.80 -14.56
C GLU A 119 10.12 -3.82 -15.71
N ASN A 120 11.17 -3.20 -16.23
CA ASN A 120 11.12 -2.35 -17.42
C ASN A 120 11.79 -3.09 -18.58
N ILE A 121 11.03 -3.34 -19.65
CA ILE A 121 11.44 -4.19 -20.78
C ILE A 121 11.41 -3.38 -22.06
N ASP A 122 12.51 -3.33 -22.80
CA ASP A 122 12.50 -2.78 -24.16
C ASP A 122 11.76 -3.74 -25.11
N VAL A 123 10.68 -3.24 -25.72
CA VAL A 123 9.82 -4.00 -26.65
C VAL A 123 10.04 -3.55 -28.09
N SER A 124 11.13 -2.82 -28.38
CA SER A 124 11.49 -2.44 -29.74
C SER A 124 11.58 -3.68 -30.63
N VAL A 125 10.74 -3.70 -31.67
CA VAL A 125 10.65 -4.80 -32.65
C VAL A 125 11.94 -4.91 -33.47
N ASP A 126 12.77 -3.86 -33.48
CA ASP A 126 14.06 -3.79 -34.16
C ASP A 126 15.05 -4.86 -33.70
N ARG A 127 14.94 -5.39 -32.47
CA ARG A 127 15.79 -6.49 -31.99
C ARG A 127 15.75 -7.75 -32.86
N MET A 128 14.66 -7.99 -33.59
CA MET A 128 14.51 -9.18 -34.43
C MET A 128 15.05 -8.99 -35.85
N LEU A 129 15.28 -7.75 -36.30
CA LEU A 129 15.52 -7.44 -37.71
C LEU A 129 16.73 -6.54 -37.98
N THR A 130 17.08 -5.63 -37.06
CA THR A 130 18.17 -4.68 -37.25
C THR A 130 19.09 -4.71 -36.04
N ASN A 131 20.38 -4.93 -36.27
CA ASN A 131 21.42 -5.09 -35.25
C ASN A 131 21.74 -3.74 -34.54
N GLN A 132 20.73 -2.97 -34.16
CA GLN A 132 20.86 -1.68 -33.50
C GLN A 132 21.03 -1.83 -31.99
N LYS A 133 21.82 -0.94 -31.39
CA LYS A 133 22.06 -0.91 -29.94
C LYS A 133 20.74 -0.72 -29.20
N ALA A 134 20.48 -1.60 -28.23
CA ALA A 134 19.33 -1.53 -27.34
C ALA A 134 19.25 -0.14 -26.70
N THR A 135 18.04 0.45 -26.69
CA THR A 135 17.81 1.61 -25.83
C THR A 135 17.72 1.10 -24.40
N GLU A 136 18.73 1.36 -23.58
CA GLU A 136 18.68 0.99 -22.16
C GLU A 136 17.48 1.67 -21.49
N CYS A 137 16.62 0.87 -20.85
CA CYS A 137 15.47 1.40 -20.13
C CYS A 137 15.96 2.25 -18.95
N PRO A 138 15.60 3.55 -18.87
CA PRO A 138 16.08 4.39 -17.79
C PRO A 138 15.57 3.89 -16.43
N ALA A 139 16.50 3.69 -15.48
CA ALA A 139 16.18 3.13 -14.16
C ALA A 139 15.23 4.00 -13.32
N GLU A 140 15.18 5.31 -13.57
CA GLU A 140 14.32 6.27 -12.86
C GLU A 140 12.91 6.41 -13.48
N THR A 141 12.57 5.56 -14.45
CA THR A 141 11.32 5.63 -15.21
C THR A 141 10.51 4.33 -15.10
N GLY A 142 9.24 4.37 -15.48
CA GLY A 142 8.30 3.27 -15.24
C GLY A 142 7.63 3.37 -13.87
N TRP A 143 7.27 2.23 -13.27
CA TRP A 143 6.67 2.19 -11.95
C TRP A 143 7.66 2.58 -10.85
N ILE A 144 7.40 3.68 -10.17
CA ILE A 144 8.20 4.17 -9.05
C ILE A 144 7.31 4.60 -7.89
N VAL A 145 7.90 4.67 -6.70
CA VAL A 145 7.27 5.28 -5.53
C VAL A 145 7.87 6.67 -5.32
N LYS A 146 7.04 7.71 -5.39
CA LYS A 146 7.47 9.10 -5.21
C LYS A 146 6.36 9.90 -4.53
N ASN A 147 6.72 10.78 -3.61
CA ASN A 147 5.77 11.62 -2.86
C ASN A 147 4.67 10.83 -2.11
N SER A 148 5.01 9.66 -1.57
CA SER A 148 4.06 8.75 -0.92
C SER A 148 3.01 8.10 -1.84
N GLU A 149 3.22 8.17 -3.16
CA GLU A 149 2.33 7.60 -4.17
C GLU A 149 3.08 6.61 -5.07
N LEU A 150 2.39 5.55 -5.48
CA LEU A 150 2.88 4.63 -6.51
C LEU A 150 2.47 5.19 -7.87
N MET A 151 3.44 5.56 -8.69
CA MET A 151 3.21 6.28 -9.93
C MET A 151 4.02 5.70 -11.08
N TYR A 152 3.42 5.70 -12.26
CA TYR A 152 4.11 5.41 -13.51
C TYR A 152 4.65 6.71 -14.10
N VAL A 153 5.97 6.79 -14.20
CA VAL A 153 6.67 7.81 -14.98
C VAL A 153 6.83 7.33 -16.41
N PRO A 154 6.44 8.13 -17.42
CA PRO A 154 6.58 7.74 -18.83
C PRO A 154 7.98 7.23 -19.17
N THR A 155 8.02 6.08 -19.85
CA THR A 155 9.25 5.42 -20.31
C THR A 155 9.05 4.89 -21.73
N PRO A 156 10.12 4.82 -22.56
CA PRO A 156 10.06 4.18 -23.89
C PRO A 156 9.94 2.65 -23.81
N CYS A 157 10.01 2.08 -22.62
CA CYS A 157 9.92 0.66 -22.34
C CYS A 157 8.52 0.23 -21.89
N LEU A 158 8.22 -1.05 -21.98
CA LEU A 158 7.09 -1.64 -21.30
C LEU A 158 7.41 -1.77 -19.81
N SER A 159 6.68 -1.06 -18.97
CA SER A 159 6.83 -1.15 -17.52
C SER A 159 5.79 -2.09 -16.93
N LYS A 160 6.24 -3.07 -16.15
CA LYS A 160 5.41 -4.04 -15.45
C LYS A 160 5.61 -3.89 -13.96
N LEU A 161 4.51 -3.82 -13.23
CA LEU A 161 4.47 -4.00 -11.78
C LEU A 161 3.75 -5.32 -11.52
N THR A 162 4.40 -6.24 -10.84
CA THR A 162 3.90 -7.60 -10.61
C THR A 162 3.76 -7.88 -9.11
N TYR A 163 2.68 -8.53 -8.72
CA TYR A 163 2.46 -9.06 -7.37
C TYR A 163 1.97 -10.51 -7.43
N SER A 164 2.61 -11.38 -6.66
CA SER A 164 2.25 -12.80 -6.58
C SER A 164 1.53 -13.09 -5.26
N ALA A 165 0.36 -13.70 -5.33
CA ALA A 165 -0.47 -14.03 -4.18
C ALA A 165 -1.02 -15.45 -4.28
N THR A 166 -0.97 -16.22 -3.19
CA THR A 166 -1.64 -17.51 -3.10
C THR A 166 -2.92 -17.35 -2.29
N LEU A 167 -4.06 -17.53 -2.96
CA LEU A 167 -5.38 -17.41 -2.35
C LEU A 167 -5.83 -18.77 -1.82
N VAL A 168 -6.37 -18.80 -0.60
CA VAL A 168 -6.95 -20.02 0.00
C VAL A 168 -8.45 -20.15 -0.23
N ARG A 169 -9.06 -19.07 -0.74
CA ARG A 169 -10.46 -19.01 -1.17
C ARG A 169 -10.61 -18.07 -2.36
N PRO A 170 -11.70 -18.17 -3.14
CA PRO A 170 -11.99 -17.18 -4.18
C PRO A 170 -11.99 -15.77 -3.58
N GLY A 171 -11.44 -14.83 -4.34
CA GLY A 171 -11.24 -13.48 -3.88
C GLY A 171 -11.06 -12.52 -5.05
N TYR A 172 -10.45 -11.38 -4.82
CA TYR A 172 -10.29 -10.37 -5.86
C TYR A 172 -9.09 -9.47 -5.60
N VAL A 173 -8.60 -8.84 -6.66
CA VAL A 173 -7.78 -7.63 -6.56
C VAL A 173 -8.65 -6.43 -6.90
N GLU A 174 -8.65 -5.42 -6.05
CA GLU A 174 -9.32 -4.14 -6.29
C GLU A 174 -8.31 -3.01 -6.14
N TYR A 175 -8.21 -2.14 -7.12
CA TYR A 175 -7.26 -1.03 -7.09
C TYR A 175 -7.90 0.28 -7.51
N THR A 176 -7.44 1.36 -6.90
CA THR A 176 -7.86 2.73 -7.21
C THR A 176 -6.72 3.43 -7.93
N TYR A 177 -6.99 3.94 -9.12
CA TYR A 177 -6.01 4.55 -10.00
C TYR A 177 -6.55 5.81 -10.65
N ARG A 178 -5.65 6.69 -11.10
CA ARG A 178 -5.98 7.88 -11.88
C ARG A 178 -5.14 7.89 -13.13
N MET A 179 -5.80 7.99 -14.29
CA MET A 179 -5.14 8.20 -15.57
C MET A 179 -4.85 9.69 -15.79
N PRO A 180 -3.81 10.02 -16.56
CA PRO A 180 -3.56 11.40 -16.98
C PRO A 180 -4.73 11.95 -17.80
N ARG A 181 -4.97 13.27 -17.73
CA ARG A 181 -6.03 13.95 -18.52
C ARG A 181 -5.84 13.77 -20.02
N ASN A 182 -4.60 13.61 -20.46
CA ASN A 182 -4.27 13.26 -21.83
C ASN A 182 -3.56 11.90 -21.82
N SER A 183 -4.33 10.82 -21.96
CA SER A 183 -3.78 9.47 -22.03
C SER A 183 -3.56 8.97 -23.45
N ARG A 184 -3.57 9.86 -24.46
CA ARG A 184 -3.36 9.46 -25.87
C ARG A 184 -2.00 8.79 -26.01
N GLY A 185 -1.98 7.58 -26.59
CA GLY A 185 -0.76 6.79 -26.76
C GLY A 185 -0.38 5.94 -25.54
N LEU A 186 -0.96 6.15 -24.37
CA LEU A 186 -0.74 5.31 -23.20
C LEU A 186 -1.69 4.11 -23.19
N VAL A 187 -1.12 2.93 -23.04
CA VAL A 187 -1.86 1.68 -22.91
C VAL A 187 -1.61 1.12 -21.51
N PHE A 188 -2.61 1.21 -20.63
CA PHE A 188 -2.57 0.64 -19.30
C PHE A 188 -3.47 -0.58 -19.20
N ASN A 189 -2.85 -1.74 -18.96
CA ASN A 189 -3.54 -3.02 -18.89
C ASN A 189 -3.18 -3.75 -17.60
N VAL A 190 -4.16 -4.46 -17.04
CA VAL A 190 -3.93 -5.34 -15.89
C VAL A 190 -4.30 -6.76 -16.29
N VAL A 191 -3.35 -7.67 -16.12
CA VAL A 191 -3.49 -9.08 -16.47
C VAL A 191 -3.30 -9.92 -15.22
N VAL A 192 -4.18 -10.89 -15.03
CA VAL A 192 -4.06 -11.90 -13.98
C VAL A 192 -3.74 -13.24 -14.65
N LYS A 193 -2.66 -13.87 -14.20
CA LYS A 193 -2.29 -15.24 -14.59
C LYS A 193 -2.51 -16.16 -13.40
N ASN A 194 -3.24 -17.24 -13.61
CA ASN A 194 -3.36 -18.36 -12.69
C ASN A 194 -2.62 -19.58 -13.25
N GLU A 195 -2.56 -20.68 -12.49
CA GLU A 195 -1.97 -21.95 -12.93
C GLU A 195 -2.56 -22.49 -14.26
N GLN A 196 -3.77 -22.06 -14.62
CA GLN A 196 -4.45 -22.49 -15.84
C GLN A 196 -4.15 -21.59 -17.07
N CYS A 197 -3.27 -20.59 -16.96
CA CYS A 197 -2.87 -19.68 -18.05
C CYS A 197 -4.06 -19.08 -18.83
N GLN A 198 -5.19 -18.83 -18.16
CA GLN A 198 -6.46 -18.46 -18.82
C GLN A 198 -6.45 -17.05 -19.43
N SER A 199 -5.50 -16.19 -19.05
CA SER A 199 -5.35 -14.84 -19.62
C SER A 199 -5.23 -14.85 -21.15
N TYR A 200 -4.60 -15.89 -21.73
CA TYR A 200 -4.45 -16.00 -23.18
C TYR A 200 -5.73 -16.48 -23.88
N ARG A 201 -6.49 -17.39 -23.24
CA ARG A 201 -7.75 -17.92 -23.79
C ARG A 201 -8.86 -16.88 -23.78
N ASP A 202 -8.93 -16.04 -22.76
CA ASP A 202 -9.92 -14.97 -22.69
C ASP A 202 -9.58 -13.82 -23.65
N GLN A 203 -8.28 -13.50 -23.80
CA GLN A 203 -7.80 -12.56 -24.83
C GLN A 203 -8.01 -13.08 -26.27
N LEU A 204 -7.75 -14.37 -26.54
CA LEU A 204 -8.03 -15.00 -27.85
C LEU A 204 -9.52 -15.12 -28.14
N LYS A 205 -10.34 -15.48 -27.15
CA LYS A 205 -11.81 -15.45 -27.31
C LYS A 205 -12.31 -14.05 -27.64
N GLN A 206 -11.71 -13.01 -27.05
CA GLN A 206 -12.08 -11.62 -27.32
C GLN A 206 -11.59 -11.13 -28.70
N LEU A 207 -10.51 -11.70 -29.24
CA LEU A 207 -10.05 -11.49 -30.63
C LEU A 207 -10.88 -12.28 -31.67
N MET A 208 -11.43 -13.43 -31.29
CA MET A 208 -12.20 -14.32 -32.17
C MET A 208 -13.72 -14.06 -32.14
N SER A 209 -14.21 -13.30 -31.16
CA SER A 209 -15.63 -12.90 -31.04
C SER A 209 -15.86 -11.60 -31.82
N GLY A 210 -16.06 -11.70 -33.14
CA GLY A 210 -16.33 -10.58 -34.04
C GLY A 210 -17.69 -9.88 -33.87
N THR A 211 -18.24 -9.78 -32.65
CA THR A 211 -19.50 -9.06 -32.38
C THR A 211 -19.44 -8.36 -31.02
N THR A 212 -19.39 -7.03 -31.08
CA THR A 212 -19.94 -6.05 -30.12
C THR A 212 -20.33 -6.56 -28.73
N LYS A 213 -19.35 -6.90 -27.89
CA LYS A 213 -19.49 -6.78 -26.43
C LYS A 213 -18.21 -6.16 -25.86
N GLU A 214 -18.38 -4.90 -25.47
CA GLU A 214 -17.53 -4.10 -24.58
C GLU A 214 -16.12 -4.65 -24.36
N ARG A 215 -15.15 -4.12 -25.12
CA ARG A 215 -13.83 -3.91 -24.53
C ARG A 215 -14.07 -3.14 -23.23
N PRO A 216 -13.49 -3.51 -22.07
CA PRO A 216 -13.28 -2.54 -21.01
C PRO A 216 -12.17 -1.60 -21.50
N SER A 217 -12.39 -0.92 -22.62
CA SER A 217 -11.57 0.16 -23.11
C SER A 217 -11.84 1.33 -22.18
N HIS A 218 -10.77 1.86 -21.60
CA HIS A 218 -10.77 3.16 -20.93
C HIS A 218 -11.59 4.15 -21.78
N ARG A 219 -12.71 4.65 -21.26
CA ARG A 219 -13.43 5.74 -21.93
C ARG A 219 -12.67 7.00 -21.61
N SER A 220 -12.15 7.69 -22.63
CA SER A 220 -11.34 8.91 -22.48
C SER A 220 -12.08 10.06 -21.76
N GLU A 221 -13.39 9.97 -21.59
CA GLU A 221 -14.21 10.94 -20.84
C GLU A 221 -13.95 10.91 -19.33
N GLU A 222 -13.37 9.82 -18.80
CA GLU A 222 -13.07 9.63 -17.36
C GLU A 222 -11.60 9.90 -17.01
N ASP A 223 -10.80 10.32 -17.98
CA ASP A 223 -9.39 10.69 -17.81
C ASP A 223 -9.24 11.85 -16.80
N GLY A 224 -8.25 11.76 -15.91
CA GLY A 224 -8.01 12.77 -14.88
C GLY A 224 -8.80 12.59 -13.57
N GLU A 225 -9.82 11.72 -13.55
CA GLU A 225 -10.58 11.38 -12.35
C GLU A 225 -10.11 10.07 -11.71
N TRP A 226 -10.40 9.89 -10.42
CA TRP A 226 -10.07 8.66 -9.70
C TRP A 226 -11.05 7.54 -10.08
N GLN A 227 -10.49 6.43 -10.56
CA GLN A 227 -11.20 5.23 -10.98
C GLN A 227 -10.92 4.07 -10.04
N ARG A 228 -11.89 3.16 -9.91
CA ARG A 228 -11.75 1.92 -9.13
C ARG A 228 -12.05 0.73 -10.01
N ARG A 229 -11.16 -0.26 -10.03
CA ARG A 229 -11.35 -1.49 -10.80
C ARG A 229 -11.15 -2.71 -9.92
N ARG A 230 -12.06 -3.67 -10.04
CA ARG A 230 -12.02 -4.98 -9.37
C ARG A 230 -11.85 -6.09 -10.42
N ILE A 231 -10.99 -7.05 -10.12
CA ILE A 231 -10.77 -8.25 -10.92
C ILE A 231 -10.85 -9.46 -10.00
N GLU A 232 -11.76 -10.38 -10.30
CA GLU A 232 -11.94 -11.62 -9.53
C GLU A 232 -10.72 -12.56 -9.71
N LEU A 233 -10.31 -13.19 -8.62
CA LEU A 233 -9.16 -14.08 -8.51
C LEU A 233 -9.64 -15.47 -8.09
N ARG A 234 -8.98 -16.50 -8.63
CA ARG A 234 -9.28 -17.90 -8.28
C ARG A 234 -8.48 -18.32 -7.04
N THR A 235 -8.94 -19.36 -6.36
CA THR A 235 -8.14 -20.06 -5.35
C THR A 235 -6.85 -20.59 -5.97
N GLY A 236 -5.76 -20.60 -5.19
CA GLY A 236 -4.43 -21.02 -5.61
C GLY A 236 -3.51 -19.84 -5.96
N PRO A 237 -2.39 -20.13 -6.64
CA PRO A 237 -1.43 -19.11 -7.07
C PRO A 237 -2.00 -18.17 -8.13
N ASN A 238 -1.88 -16.88 -7.90
CA ASN A 238 -2.24 -15.81 -8.83
C ASN A 238 -1.07 -14.85 -8.97
N VAL A 239 -0.79 -14.44 -10.20
CA VAL A 239 0.19 -13.40 -10.54
C VAL A 239 -0.56 -12.25 -11.20
N ILE A 240 -0.56 -11.10 -10.53
CA ILE A 240 -1.24 -9.89 -10.98
C ILE A 240 -0.18 -8.96 -11.56
N THR A 241 -0.36 -8.52 -12.81
CA THR A 241 0.60 -7.65 -13.49
C THR A 241 -0.08 -6.41 -14.05
N TRP A 242 0.29 -5.24 -13.53
CA TRP A 242 -0.05 -3.93 -14.07
C TRP A 242 1.00 -3.53 -15.11
N SER A 243 0.62 -3.48 -16.38
CA SER A 243 1.49 -3.20 -17.51
C SER A 243 1.14 -1.87 -18.15
N VAL A 244 2.15 -1.03 -18.38
CA VAL A 244 2.01 0.23 -19.12
C VAL A 244 2.98 0.26 -20.29
N ALA A 245 2.47 0.58 -21.47
CA ALA A 245 3.26 0.84 -22.66
C ALA A 245 2.90 2.23 -23.22
N ASN A 246 3.90 2.93 -23.75
CA ASN A 246 3.72 4.19 -24.45
C ASN A 246 3.90 3.98 -25.96
N ASN A 247 2.94 4.44 -26.76
CA ASN A 247 3.07 4.46 -28.21
C ASN A 247 3.97 5.64 -28.61
N ARG A 248 5.14 5.34 -29.18
CA ARG A 248 6.20 6.31 -29.48
C ARG A 248 5.76 7.43 -30.44
N ASP A 249 4.73 7.18 -31.25
CA ASP A 249 4.20 8.13 -32.25
C ASP A 249 3.20 9.15 -31.67
N ALA A 250 2.72 8.93 -30.44
CA ALA A 250 1.79 9.81 -29.75
C ALA A 250 2.51 10.47 -28.57
N ILE A 251 3.42 11.38 -28.87
CA ILE A 251 4.13 12.18 -27.85
C ILE A 251 3.12 13.14 -27.23
N SER A 252 2.46 12.71 -26.15
CA SER A 252 2.08 13.67 -25.11
C SER A 252 3.17 13.65 -24.04
N THR A 253 3.49 14.83 -23.51
CA THR A 253 4.07 14.97 -22.17
C THR A 253 3.05 14.44 -21.18
N ALA A 254 2.89 13.11 -21.15
CA ALA A 254 1.79 12.48 -20.46
C ALA A 254 1.99 12.67 -18.97
N ASP A 255 0.96 13.19 -18.30
CA ASP A 255 0.88 13.16 -16.85
C ASP A 255 1.03 11.69 -16.36
N VAL A 256 1.36 11.54 -15.08
CA VAL A 256 1.70 10.25 -14.48
C VAL A 256 0.44 9.43 -14.19
N ILE A 257 0.48 8.10 -14.40
CA ILE A 257 -0.56 7.22 -13.88
C ILE A 257 -0.31 7.04 -12.39
N THR A 258 -1.31 7.24 -11.55
CA THR A 258 -1.17 7.12 -10.09
C THR A 258 -2.01 5.95 -9.58
N LEU A 259 -1.45 5.08 -8.74
CA LEU A 259 -2.19 4.11 -7.94
C LEU A 259 -2.16 4.58 -6.49
N SER A 260 -3.35 4.78 -5.91
CA SER A 260 -3.49 5.23 -4.52
C SER A 260 -3.82 4.09 -3.56
N LYS A 261 -4.36 2.99 -4.06
CA LYS A 261 -4.82 1.87 -3.22
C LYS A 261 -4.84 0.57 -4.00
N ILE A 262 -4.36 -0.52 -3.40
CA ILE A 262 -4.48 -1.90 -3.90
C ILE A 262 -4.94 -2.81 -2.75
N ASP A 263 -6.10 -3.43 -2.89
CA ASP A 263 -6.63 -4.46 -1.99
C ASP A 263 -6.53 -5.82 -2.69
N ILE A 264 -5.96 -6.81 -2.00
CA ILE A 264 -5.93 -8.20 -2.47
C ILE A 264 -6.60 -9.05 -1.40
N VAL A 265 -7.71 -9.67 -1.76
CA VAL A 265 -8.58 -10.45 -0.85
C VAL A 265 -8.60 -11.91 -1.31
N GLY A 266 -8.73 -12.83 -0.36
CA GLY A 266 -8.74 -14.28 -0.58
C GLY A 266 -7.49 -14.98 -0.07
N ILE A 267 -6.52 -14.22 0.47
CA ILE A 267 -5.37 -14.74 1.21
C ILE A 267 -5.85 -15.28 2.58
N PRO A 268 -5.07 -16.11 3.30
CA PRO A 268 -5.58 -16.82 4.47
C PRO A 268 -6.01 -15.88 5.60
N PHE A 269 -5.08 -15.13 6.19
CA PHE A 269 -5.38 -14.19 7.26
C PHE A 269 -4.26 -13.16 7.38
N ALA A 270 -4.61 -11.98 7.89
CA ALA A 270 -3.67 -11.04 8.43
C ALA A 270 -3.17 -11.55 9.79
N ARG A 271 -1.86 -11.46 10.03
CA ARG A 271 -1.23 -11.80 11.32
C ARG A 271 -1.38 -10.70 12.36
N GLN A 272 -1.68 -9.49 11.92
CA GLN A 272 -1.89 -8.32 12.77
C GLN A 272 -2.75 -7.29 12.02
N CYS A 273 -3.35 -6.35 12.76
CA CYS A 273 -4.02 -5.22 12.14
C CYS A 273 -3.01 -4.15 11.70
N THR A 274 -3.35 -3.46 10.62
CA THR A 274 -2.58 -2.32 10.11
C THR A 274 -3.05 -1.04 10.80
N LEU A 275 -2.13 -0.21 11.28
CA LEU A 275 -2.48 1.10 11.82
C LEU A 275 -3.09 1.98 10.75
N CYS A 276 -4.08 2.79 11.12
CA CYS A 276 -4.67 3.76 10.21
C CYS A 276 -3.63 4.79 9.74
N PRO A 277 -3.55 5.11 8.43
CA PRO A 277 -2.69 6.17 7.95
C PRO A 277 -3.03 7.52 8.60
N ALA A 278 -2.05 8.41 8.66
CA ALA A 278 -2.28 9.77 9.13
C ALA A 278 -3.36 10.47 8.28
N GLY A 279 -4.20 11.28 8.92
CA GLY A 279 -5.40 11.85 8.31
C GLY A 279 -6.60 10.91 8.23
N THR A 280 -6.48 9.68 8.73
CA THR A 280 -7.61 8.75 8.89
C THR A 280 -7.76 8.26 10.32
N TYR A 281 -8.91 7.66 10.63
CA TYR A 281 -9.18 7.09 11.94
C TYR A 281 -10.05 5.83 11.83
N SER A 282 -10.09 5.02 12.88
CA SER A 282 -11.02 3.88 12.93
C SER A 282 -11.50 3.54 14.33
N GLY A 283 -12.72 2.99 14.39
CA GLY A 283 -13.24 2.32 15.58
C GLY A 283 -12.68 0.90 15.76
N LYS A 284 -13.15 0.20 16.79
CA LYS A 284 -12.81 -1.21 17.02
C LYS A 284 -13.37 -2.08 15.89
N GLY A 285 -12.59 -3.04 15.42
CA GLY A 285 -13.05 -4.01 14.41
C GLY A 285 -13.26 -3.42 13.01
N ALA A 286 -12.51 -2.38 12.64
CA ALA A 286 -12.70 -1.72 11.36
C ALA A 286 -12.09 -2.50 10.19
N LYS A 287 -12.84 -2.63 9.09
CA LYS A 287 -12.31 -3.12 7.81
C LYS A 287 -11.39 -2.11 7.15
N GLU A 288 -11.65 -0.83 7.36
CA GLU A 288 -10.91 0.27 6.79
C GLU A 288 -11.01 1.54 7.64
N CYS A 289 -10.06 2.45 7.44
CA CYS A 289 -10.04 3.73 8.13
C CYS A 289 -10.86 4.77 7.38
N ALA A 290 -11.62 5.55 8.13
CA ALA A 290 -12.38 6.68 7.60
C ALA A 290 -11.47 7.93 7.51
N PRO A 291 -11.55 8.72 6.43
CA PRO A 291 -10.81 9.97 6.34
C PRO A 291 -11.35 11.00 7.33
N CYS A 292 -10.46 11.80 7.91
CA CYS A 292 -10.87 12.96 8.69
C CYS A 292 -11.50 14.03 7.78
N PRO A 293 -12.63 14.63 8.19
CA PRO A 293 -13.23 15.73 7.44
C PRO A 293 -12.33 16.97 7.48
N ALA A 294 -12.56 17.92 6.57
CA ALA A 294 -11.85 19.20 6.58
C ALA A 294 -12.01 19.93 7.92
N GLY A 295 -10.95 20.60 8.37
CA GLY A 295 -10.86 21.21 9.70
C GLY A 295 -10.54 20.24 10.84
N TYR A 296 -10.33 18.95 10.52
CA TYR A 296 -9.84 17.95 11.45
C TYR A 296 -8.55 17.30 10.93
N PHE A 297 -7.77 16.74 11.85
CA PHE A 297 -6.53 16.03 11.57
C PHE A 297 -6.43 14.74 12.38
N SER A 298 -5.54 13.84 11.99
CA SER A 298 -5.19 12.70 12.83
C SER A 298 -3.77 12.21 12.56
N THR A 299 -3.11 11.72 13.60
CA THR A 299 -1.82 11.04 13.47
C THR A 299 -2.02 9.57 13.08
N LYS A 300 -0.95 8.90 12.66
CA LYS A 300 -1.00 7.45 12.37
C LYS A 300 -1.50 6.68 13.59
N GLY A 301 -2.41 5.73 13.37
CA GLY A 301 -3.00 4.91 14.43
C GLY A 301 -4.10 5.60 15.25
N SER A 302 -4.64 6.74 14.80
CA SER A 302 -5.65 7.48 15.58
C SER A 302 -7.00 6.77 15.62
N SER A 303 -7.62 6.74 16.79
CA SER A 303 -8.98 6.20 16.98
C SER A 303 -10.09 7.21 16.68
N GLN A 304 -9.75 8.49 16.56
CA GLN A 304 -10.66 9.59 16.25
C GLN A 304 -9.88 10.77 15.64
N CYS A 305 -10.57 11.68 14.96
CA CYS A 305 -9.96 12.90 14.44
C CYS A 305 -9.93 14.01 15.51
N GLY A 306 -8.81 14.72 15.60
CA GLY A 306 -8.66 15.95 16.37
C GLY A 306 -9.15 17.16 15.58
N LYS A 307 -9.83 18.09 16.23
CA LYS A 307 -10.28 19.35 15.60
C LYS A 307 -9.10 20.33 15.53
N CYS A 308 -8.93 21.01 14.40
CA CYS A 308 -7.94 22.06 14.28
C CYS A 308 -8.33 23.28 15.14
N PRO A 309 -7.36 23.91 15.84
CA PRO A 309 -7.57 25.22 16.47
C PRO A 309 -8.06 26.26 15.45
N LEU A 310 -8.76 27.31 15.91
CA LEU A 310 -9.27 28.37 15.02
C LEU A 310 -8.18 29.10 14.24
N SER A 311 -6.96 29.15 14.78
CA SER A 311 -5.77 29.72 14.14
C SER A 311 -5.21 28.84 13.02
N GLN A 312 -5.68 27.61 12.88
CA GLN A 312 -5.18 26.62 11.95
C GLN A 312 -6.30 26.07 11.06
N PHE A 313 -5.89 25.45 9.95
CA PHE A 313 -6.77 24.84 8.97
C PHE A 313 -6.22 23.47 8.57
N SER A 314 -7.10 22.60 8.11
CA SER A 314 -6.71 21.37 7.44
C SER A 314 -7.69 21.02 6.32
N GLY A 315 -7.15 20.50 5.22
CA GLY A 315 -7.97 19.85 4.20
C GLY A 315 -8.54 18.52 4.70
N PRO A 316 -9.38 17.85 3.90
CA PRO A 316 -9.79 16.47 4.19
C PRO A 316 -8.56 15.55 4.21
N ARG A 317 -8.61 14.48 5.03
CA ARG A 317 -7.54 13.48 5.18
C ARG A 317 -6.17 14.08 5.55
N ALA A 318 -6.15 15.11 6.41
CA ALA A 318 -4.91 15.77 6.80
C ALA A 318 -4.22 15.12 8.01
N ALA A 319 -2.91 14.91 7.90
CA ALA A 319 -2.08 14.40 9.00
C ALA A 319 -1.87 15.42 10.15
N ARG A 320 -1.94 16.71 9.84
CA ARG A 320 -1.75 17.83 10.76
C ARG A 320 -2.49 19.06 10.28
N CYS A 321 -2.75 19.98 11.20
CA CYS A 321 -3.24 21.30 10.87
C CYS A 321 -2.07 22.21 10.43
N ILE A 322 -2.38 23.17 9.57
CA ILE A 322 -1.47 24.20 9.07
C ILE A 322 -1.95 25.57 9.54
N ASP A 323 -1.04 26.49 9.84
CA ASP A 323 -1.41 27.83 10.28
C ASP A 323 -2.14 28.60 9.18
N ARG A 324 -3.20 29.33 9.59
CA ARG A 324 -3.98 30.16 8.67
C ARG A 324 -3.22 31.46 8.40
N PRO A 325 -2.88 31.75 7.14
CA PRO A 325 -2.24 33.02 6.79
C PRO A 325 -3.23 34.19 6.94
N LYS A 326 -2.70 35.42 6.95
CA LYS A 326 -3.50 36.64 6.84
C LYS A 326 -4.21 36.69 5.50
N CYS A 327 -5.42 37.25 5.46
CA CYS A 327 -6.13 37.45 4.19
C CYS A 327 -5.45 38.54 3.35
N THR A 328 -5.50 38.31 2.04
CA THR A 328 -5.04 39.18 0.96
C THR A 328 -6.24 39.58 0.09
N GLU A 329 -6.04 40.51 -0.85
CA GLU A 329 -7.11 40.91 -1.78
C GLU A 329 -7.60 39.73 -2.64
N ASN A 330 -6.72 38.79 -2.97
CA ASN A 330 -7.04 37.59 -3.76
C ASN A 330 -7.93 36.59 -3.02
N ASP A 331 -8.09 36.72 -1.70
CA ASP A 331 -8.98 35.87 -0.90
C ASP A 331 -10.46 36.29 -1.01
N TYR A 332 -10.73 37.40 -1.70
CA TYR A 332 -12.06 37.93 -1.96
C TYR A 332 -12.30 38.08 -3.45
N TYR A 333 -13.47 37.66 -3.94
CA TYR A 333 -13.85 37.84 -5.34
C TYR A 333 -15.18 38.59 -5.44
N PRO A 334 -15.34 39.46 -6.45
CA PRO A 334 -16.59 40.18 -6.66
C PRO A 334 -17.65 39.26 -7.25
N THR A 335 -18.88 39.40 -6.78
CA THR A 335 -20.09 38.77 -7.31
C THR A 335 -21.20 39.79 -7.42
N ILE A 336 -21.94 39.75 -8.53
CA ILE A 336 -23.09 40.63 -8.73
C ILE A 336 -24.31 39.97 -8.09
N GLU A 337 -25.02 40.69 -7.23
CA GLU A 337 -26.28 40.19 -6.66
C GLU A 337 -27.37 40.08 -7.75
N PRO A 338 -28.36 39.17 -7.57
CA PRO A 338 -29.50 39.11 -8.47
C PRO A 338 -30.17 40.47 -8.64
N CYS A 339 -30.64 40.78 -9.85
CA CYS A 339 -31.36 42.01 -10.12
C CYS A 339 -32.73 41.97 -9.43
N ILE A 340 -33.00 42.93 -8.53
CA ILE A 340 -34.28 43.09 -7.83
C ILE A 340 -34.73 44.53 -8.07
N ASP A 341 -35.97 44.71 -8.54
CA ASP A 341 -36.57 46.04 -8.84
C ASP A 341 -35.70 46.93 -9.77
N GLY A 342 -35.04 46.31 -10.75
CA GLY A 342 -34.19 47.02 -11.73
C GLY A 342 -32.84 47.48 -11.19
N LYS A 343 -32.50 47.10 -9.94
CA LYS A 343 -31.24 47.45 -9.29
C LYS A 343 -30.42 46.21 -8.92
N THR A 344 -29.11 46.36 -8.94
CA THR A 344 -28.13 45.36 -8.50
C THR A 344 -26.93 46.04 -7.87
N ARG A 345 -26.08 45.29 -7.17
CA ARG A 345 -24.80 45.77 -6.62
C ARG A 345 -23.74 44.67 -6.67
N THR A 346 -22.48 45.07 -6.68
CA THR A 346 -21.36 44.14 -6.51
C THR A 346 -21.13 43.89 -5.03
N VAL A 347 -21.15 42.63 -4.62
CA VAL A 347 -20.77 42.17 -3.28
C VAL A 347 -19.56 41.25 -3.35
N TYR A 348 -18.71 41.31 -2.34
CA TYR A 348 -17.51 40.48 -2.28
C TYR A 348 -17.79 39.22 -1.48
N LYS A 349 -17.35 38.07 -2.01
CA LYS A 349 -17.43 36.77 -1.34
C LYS A 349 -16.02 36.23 -1.10
N LYS A 350 -15.87 35.45 -0.03
CA LYS A 350 -14.60 34.76 0.27
C LYS A 350 -14.40 33.58 -0.66
N VAL A 351 -13.18 33.43 -1.19
CA VAL A 351 -12.77 32.23 -1.93
C VAL A 351 -12.92 31.00 -1.03
N GLN A 352 -13.45 29.90 -1.58
CA GLN A 352 -13.62 28.64 -0.85
C GLN A 352 -12.56 27.62 -1.26
N PRO A 353 -11.97 26.87 -0.32
CA PRO A 353 -12.21 26.93 1.13
C PRO A 353 -11.64 28.23 1.76
N ASN A 354 -12.38 28.82 2.70
CA ASN A 354 -11.94 30.02 3.43
C ASN A 354 -10.82 29.70 4.44
N ILE A 355 -9.57 29.74 3.97
CA ILE A 355 -8.37 29.38 4.74
C ILE A 355 -7.80 30.57 5.52
N CYS A 356 -7.87 31.79 4.99
CA CYS A 356 -7.21 32.94 5.61
C CYS A 356 -7.93 33.44 6.88
N ARG A 357 -7.21 34.19 7.73
CA ARG A 357 -7.75 34.88 8.91
C ARG A 357 -7.81 36.39 8.68
N ASP A 358 -9.01 36.95 8.83
CA ASP A 358 -9.26 38.38 8.69
C ASP A 358 -9.15 39.15 10.01
N ASP A 359 -9.03 38.47 11.14
CA ASP A 359 -9.00 39.03 12.49
C ASP A 359 -7.59 39.34 13.02
N ILE A 360 -6.54 38.99 12.28
CA ILE A 360 -5.15 39.24 12.66
C ILE A 360 -4.62 40.58 12.10
N PRO A 361 -3.67 41.24 12.79
CA PRO A 361 -3.10 42.51 12.35
C PRO A 361 -2.51 42.43 10.93
N GLY A 362 -2.79 43.44 10.11
CA GLY A 362 -2.32 43.51 8.74
C GLY A 362 -3.04 42.57 7.76
N SER A 363 -4.13 41.93 8.17
CA SER A 363 -5.02 41.21 7.27
C SER A 363 -5.93 42.16 6.51
N VAL A 364 -6.10 41.90 5.21
CA VAL A 364 -7.14 42.53 4.40
C VAL A 364 -8.50 42.12 4.95
N LYS A 365 -9.39 43.10 5.13
CA LYS A 365 -10.79 42.87 5.50
C LYS A 365 -11.62 42.73 4.22
N MET A 366 -12.74 42.01 4.32
CA MET A 366 -13.68 41.88 3.22
C MET A 366 -14.10 43.28 2.73
N PRO A 367 -13.96 43.58 1.42
CA PRO A 367 -14.34 44.87 0.90
C PRO A 367 -15.84 45.13 1.10
N LYS A 368 -16.21 46.40 1.31
CA LYS A 368 -17.61 46.80 1.43
C LYS A 368 -18.32 46.62 0.08
N PRO A 369 -19.63 46.30 0.08
CA PRO A 369 -20.42 46.30 -1.14
C PRO A 369 -20.30 47.61 -1.90
N GLU A 370 -20.25 47.52 -3.23
CA GLU A 370 -20.32 48.70 -4.10
C GLU A 370 -21.73 49.33 -4.04
N ALA A 371 -21.84 50.59 -4.47
CA ALA A 371 -23.12 51.27 -4.56
C ALA A 371 -24.08 50.57 -5.54
N GLU A 372 -25.40 50.70 -5.29
CA GLU A 372 -26.43 50.20 -6.21
C GLU A 372 -26.28 50.83 -7.59
N ARG A 373 -26.40 49.99 -8.62
CA ARG A 373 -26.40 50.40 -10.03
C ARG A 373 -27.56 49.77 -10.78
N SER A 374 -27.94 50.39 -11.88
CA SER A 374 -28.94 49.84 -12.80
C SER A 374 -28.48 48.49 -13.35
N CYS A 375 -29.43 47.56 -13.49
CA CYS A 375 -29.11 46.24 -14.03
C CYS A 375 -28.56 46.34 -15.47
N PRO A 376 -27.56 45.52 -15.84
CA PRO A 376 -27.08 45.44 -17.21
C PRO A 376 -28.22 45.00 -18.13
N LYS A 377 -28.24 45.56 -19.35
CA LYS A 377 -29.23 45.18 -20.37
C LYS A 377 -28.96 43.75 -20.83
N CYS A 378 -30.00 42.92 -20.85
CA CYS A 378 -29.95 41.54 -21.31
C CYS A 378 -29.69 41.42 -22.81
#